data_AF-A0A969EKS5-F1
#
_entry.id   AF-A0A969EKS5-F1
#
_cell.length_a   1.000
_cell.length_b   1.000
_cell.length_c   1.000
_cell.angle_alpha   90.00
_cell.angle_beta   90.00
_cell.angle_gamma   90.00
#
_symmetry.space_group_name_H-M   'P 1'
#
loop_
_entity.id
_entity.type
_entity.pdbx_description
1 polymer ?
#
loop_
_entity_poly.entity_id
_entity_poly.type
_entity_poly.pdbx_seq_one_letter_code
_entity_poly.pdbx_strand_id
1 'polypeptide(L)'
;MKRATFRRFLSFILAITFCLTILGESGARPVVAAPWQTRVDPWVIQSSQESGETEFLVFLSEQADLSDAGSLKTKIEKGTYVYQVLTGVAERTQPPVIEALELLGADYQPFWVANMIWVRGNLATVQAMAQRSDVARVYANPVVRFETLPIVEQKGLLEPSTVEWNLLMVNADDVWAEGVTGEGAVIGGHDTGYDWDHPALIHQYRGW
;
A
#
# COMPACT_ATOMS: atom_id res chain seq x y z
N MET A 1 -103.88 17.08 -13.47
CA MET A 1 -104.37 17.90 -12.35
C MET A 1 -103.59 17.54 -11.10
N LYS A 2 -102.83 18.51 -10.55
CA LYS A 2 -102.39 18.70 -9.14
C LYS A 2 -101.44 17.63 -8.56
N ARG A 3 -100.33 17.91 -7.85
CA ARG A 3 -99.58 19.08 -7.33
C ARG A 3 -98.22 18.49 -6.86
N ALA A 4 -97.06 19.04 -7.24
CA ALA A 4 -96.26 20.02 -6.47
C ALA A 4 -95.63 19.44 -5.16
N THR A 5 -94.33 19.13 -5.13
CA THR A 5 -93.18 19.97 -4.65
C THR A 5 -92.82 19.81 -3.17
N PHE A 6 -91.58 19.36 -2.89
CA PHE A 6 -90.77 19.86 -1.76
C PHE A 6 -89.33 20.18 -2.23
N ARG A 7 -89.19 21.39 -2.77
CA ARG A 7 -88.19 22.45 -2.54
C ARG A 7 -87.17 22.20 -1.37
N ARG A 8 -85.89 22.62 -1.30
CA ARG A 8 -84.86 23.29 -2.14
C ARG A 8 -83.59 23.50 -1.26
N PHE A 9 -82.41 23.53 -1.91
CA PHE A 9 -81.23 24.43 -1.70
C PHE A 9 -80.41 24.35 -0.40
N LEU A 10 -79.08 24.22 -0.50
CA LEU A 10 -78.15 25.34 -0.73
C LEU A 10 -76.69 24.85 -0.95
N SER A 11 -76.06 25.41 -1.98
CA SER A 11 -74.65 25.27 -2.38
C SER A 11 -73.70 26.08 -1.49
N PHE A 12 -72.44 25.67 -1.28
CA PHE A 12 -71.27 26.61 -1.17
C PHE A 12 -69.90 25.89 -1.29
N ILE A 13 -69.25 26.20 -2.41
CA ILE A 13 -67.81 26.31 -2.76
C ILE A 13 -66.77 26.08 -1.64
N LEU A 14 -65.80 25.18 -1.87
CA LEU A 14 -64.38 25.49 -1.62
C LEU A 14 -63.47 24.71 -2.58
N ALA A 15 -62.89 25.43 -3.52
CA ALA A 15 -61.75 25.01 -4.33
C ALA A 15 -60.48 25.22 -3.52
N ILE A 16 -59.73 24.16 -3.19
CA ILE A 16 -58.30 24.21 -2.84
C ILE A 16 -57.61 22.99 -3.46
N THR A 17 -57.00 23.23 -4.62
CA THR A 17 -55.61 22.89 -4.91
C THR A 17 -55.06 21.57 -4.32
N PHE A 18 -55.10 20.48 -5.10
CA PHE A 18 -54.14 19.38 -4.91
C PHE A 18 -53.10 19.46 -6.03
N CYS A 19 -52.19 20.43 -5.84
CA CYS A 19 -50.98 20.60 -6.62
C CYS A 19 -49.83 19.99 -5.81
N LEU A 20 -49.01 19.18 -6.49
CA LEU A 20 -47.63 18.80 -6.14
C LEU A 20 -47.39 18.16 -4.76
N THR A 21 -47.04 16.87 -4.79
CA THR A 21 -45.73 16.40 -4.26
C THR A 21 -45.46 15.01 -4.83
N ILE A 22 -44.89 14.96 -6.04
CA ILE A 22 -44.04 13.82 -6.39
C ILE A 22 -42.75 14.07 -5.60
N LEU A 23 -42.65 13.51 -4.39
CA LEU A 23 -41.34 13.32 -3.77
C LEU A 23 -40.58 12.37 -4.70
N GLY A 24 -39.71 12.93 -5.53
CA GLY A 24 -38.61 12.17 -6.09
C GLY A 24 -37.79 11.70 -4.90
N GLU A 25 -37.88 10.42 -4.57
CA GLU A 25 -36.90 9.77 -3.73
C GLU A 25 -35.55 9.87 -4.44
N SER A 26 -34.80 10.93 -4.13
CA SER A 26 -33.35 10.95 -4.26
C SER A 26 -32.76 10.00 -3.22
N GLY A 27 -33.17 8.74 -3.27
CA GLY A 27 -32.43 7.65 -2.65
C GLY A 27 -31.15 7.54 -3.45
N ALA A 28 -30.05 8.08 -2.92
CA ALA A 28 -28.73 7.69 -3.35
C ALA A 28 -28.71 6.16 -3.35
N ARG A 29 -28.76 5.55 -4.53
CA ARG A 29 -28.62 4.10 -4.66
C ARG A 29 -27.33 3.76 -3.94
N PRO A 30 -27.31 2.81 -2.99
CA PRO A 30 -26.05 2.34 -2.46
C PRO A 30 -25.23 1.91 -3.66
N VAL A 31 -24.09 2.58 -3.88
CA VAL A 31 -23.13 2.17 -4.88
C VAL A 31 -22.60 0.85 -4.35
N VAL A 32 -23.24 -0.25 -4.77
CA VAL A 32 -22.66 -1.58 -4.62
C VAL A 32 -21.39 -1.49 -5.42
N ALA A 33 -20.25 -1.41 -4.71
CA ALA A 33 -18.94 -1.43 -5.30
C ALA A 33 -18.94 -2.56 -6.35
N ALA A 34 -18.57 -2.24 -7.60
CA ALA A 34 -18.52 -3.30 -8.60
C ALA A 34 -17.55 -4.40 -8.10
N PRO A 35 -17.68 -5.65 -8.57
CA PRO A 35 -16.97 -6.77 -7.97
C PRO A 35 -15.45 -6.56 -7.81
N TRP A 36 -14.86 -5.76 -8.70
CA TRP A 36 -13.42 -5.48 -8.70
C TRP A 36 -12.98 -4.46 -7.63
N GLN A 37 -13.79 -3.45 -7.28
CA GLN A 37 -13.40 -2.43 -6.29
C GLN A 37 -13.14 -3.05 -4.91
N THR A 38 -13.76 -4.19 -4.59
CA THR A 38 -13.51 -4.90 -3.33
C THR A 38 -12.08 -5.44 -3.23
N ARG A 39 -11.38 -5.58 -4.36
CA ARG A 39 -9.96 -5.99 -4.45
C ARG A 39 -9.00 -4.80 -4.52
N VAL A 40 -9.48 -3.56 -4.39
CA VAL A 40 -8.67 -2.35 -4.54
C VAL A 40 -8.77 -1.51 -3.27
N ASP A 41 -7.62 -1.08 -2.75
CA ASP A 41 -7.61 -0.14 -1.64
C ASP A 41 -8.28 1.19 -2.05
N PRO A 42 -9.20 1.75 -1.24
CA PRO A 42 -9.94 2.95 -1.61
C PRO A 42 -9.07 4.15 -2.01
N TRP A 43 -7.89 4.27 -1.40
CA TRP A 43 -6.92 5.32 -1.71
C TRP A 43 -6.46 5.29 -3.17
N VAL A 44 -6.32 4.10 -3.78
CA VAL A 44 -5.89 3.96 -5.18
C VAL A 44 -6.96 4.51 -6.11
N ILE A 45 -8.23 4.20 -5.83
CA ILE A 45 -9.36 4.72 -6.62
C ILE A 45 -9.42 6.24 -6.49
N GLN A 46 -9.36 6.76 -5.25
CA GLN A 46 -9.42 8.19 -4.99
C GLN A 46 -8.28 8.96 -5.69
N SER A 47 -7.03 8.55 -5.47
CA SER A 47 -5.85 9.23 -6.06
C SER A 47 -5.86 9.20 -7.59
N SER A 48 -6.28 8.08 -8.20
CA SER A 48 -6.40 8.00 -9.67
C SER A 48 -7.45 8.96 -10.25
N GLN A 49 -8.54 9.23 -9.52
CA GLN A 49 -9.59 10.15 -9.94
C GLN A 49 -9.16 11.61 -9.77
N GLU A 50 -8.38 11.90 -8.74
CA GLU A 50 -7.89 13.25 -8.44
C GLU A 50 -6.75 13.68 -9.38
N SER A 51 -5.80 12.78 -9.65
CA SER A 51 -4.56 13.11 -10.39
C SER A 51 -4.54 12.57 -11.83
N GLY A 52 -5.52 11.76 -12.23
CA GLY A 52 -5.56 11.05 -13.52
C GLY A 52 -4.70 9.78 -13.56
N GLU A 53 -3.66 9.72 -12.74
CA GLU A 53 -2.80 8.55 -12.52
C GLU A 53 -2.58 8.30 -11.02
N THR A 54 -2.19 7.09 -10.68
CA THR A 54 -1.83 6.69 -9.31
C THR A 54 -0.76 5.61 -9.33
N GLU A 55 -0.03 5.49 -8.23
CA GLU A 55 0.90 4.40 -7.97
C GLU A 55 0.26 3.36 -7.06
N PHE A 56 0.43 2.10 -7.40
CA PHE A 56 -0.16 0.99 -6.66
C PHE A 56 0.68 -0.27 -6.77
N LEU A 57 0.45 -1.20 -5.86
CA LEU A 57 1.06 -2.52 -5.89
C LEU A 57 0.03 -3.55 -6.32
N VAL A 58 0.30 -4.25 -7.43
CA VAL A 58 -0.45 -5.42 -7.87
C VAL A 58 0.11 -6.64 -7.15
N PHE A 59 -0.62 -7.17 -6.19
CA PHE A 59 -0.24 -8.35 -5.43
C PHE A 59 -0.85 -9.60 -6.07
N LEU A 60 -0.01 -10.53 -6.53
CA LEU A 60 -0.45 -11.70 -7.28
C LEU A 60 -1.07 -12.75 -6.34
N SER A 61 -2.03 -13.52 -6.87
CA SER A 61 -2.74 -14.54 -6.11
C SER A 61 -1.83 -15.68 -5.64
N GLU A 62 -0.83 -16.03 -6.43
CA GLU A 62 0.14 -17.05 -6.06
C GLU A 62 1.32 -16.43 -5.30
N GLN A 63 1.62 -16.97 -4.13
CA GLN A 63 2.80 -16.60 -3.33
C GLN A 63 3.63 -17.86 -3.06
N ALA A 64 4.94 -17.69 -2.89
CA ALA A 64 5.83 -18.81 -2.57
C ALA A 64 5.52 -19.43 -1.21
N ASP A 65 5.53 -20.76 -1.15
CA ASP A 65 5.60 -21.50 0.11
C ASP A 65 7.08 -21.70 0.49
N LEU A 66 7.46 -21.17 1.65
CA LEU A 66 8.82 -21.22 2.17
C LEU A 66 8.98 -22.18 3.36
N SER A 67 7.96 -22.98 3.67
CA SER A 67 7.94 -23.87 4.84
C SER A 67 9.15 -24.81 4.90
N ASP A 68 9.57 -25.38 3.78
CA ASP A 68 10.73 -26.29 3.69
C ASP A 68 12.06 -25.62 4.08
N ALA A 69 12.17 -24.29 3.98
CA ALA A 69 13.36 -23.55 4.37
C ALA A 69 13.71 -23.78 5.85
N GLY A 70 12.71 -24.04 6.70
CA GLY A 70 12.90 -24.32 8.12
C GLY A 70 13.74 -25.57 8.41
N SER A 71 13.79 -26.51 7.49
CA SER A 71 14.56 -27.76 7.62
C SER A 71 16.05 -27.62 7.28
N LEU A 72 16.43 -26.51 6.63
CA LEU A 72 17.80 -26.26 6.17
C LEU A 72 18.70 -25.81 7.31
N LYS A 73 19.92 -26.36 7.35
CA LYS A 73 20.84 -26.23 8.49
C LYS A 73 21.61 -24.93 8.47
N THR A 74 22.15 -24.53 7.32
CA THR A 74 22.99 -23.34 7.22
C THR A 74 22.22 -22.13 6.70
N LYS A 75 22.69 -20.93 7.07
CA LYS A 75 22.12 -19.66 6.58
C LYS A 75 22.25 -19.53 5.06
N ILE A 76 23.34 -20.03 4.49
CA ILE A 76 23.60 -20.01 3.04
C ILE A 76 22.58 -20.89 2.32
N GLU A 77 22.44 -22.16 2.72
CA GLU A 77 21.45 -23.07 2.11
C GLU A 77 20.04 -22.50 2.19
N LYS A 78 19.66 -21.97 3.37
CA LYS A 78 18.36 -21.32 3.58
C LYS A 78 18.17 -20.11 2.66
N GLY A 79 19.18 -19.25 2.55
CA GLY A 79 19.13 -18.07 1.69
C GLY A 79 19.00 -18.43 0.21
N THR A 80 19.80 -19.40 -0.26
CA THR A 80 19.74 -19.90 -1.64
C THR A 80 18.38 -20.51 -1.96
N TYR A 81 17.84 -21.34 -1.06
CA TYR A 81 16.50 -21.94 -1.22
C TYR A 81 15.41 -20.87 -1.31
N VAL A 82 15.37 -19.94 -0.35
CA VAL A 82 14.35 -18.87 -0.32
C VAL A 82 14.42 -18.02 -1.58
N TYR A 83 15.63 -17.63 -2.01
CA TYR A 83 15.83 -16.89 -3.24
C TYR A 83 15.26 -17.65 -4.45
N GLN A 84 15.65 -18.91 -4.65
CA GLN A 84 15.23 -19.72 -5.79
C GLN A 84 13.72 -19.92 -5.85
N VAL A 85 13.08 -20.19 -4.71
CA VAL A 85 11.63 -20.41 -4.67
C VAL A 85 10.88 -19.11 -4.97
N LEU A 86 11.29 -17.99 -4.38
CA LEU A 86 10.65 -16.69 -4.61
C LEU A 86 10.80 -16.25 -6.07
N THR A 87 12.02 -16.30 -6.62
CA THR A 87 12.25 -15.93 -8.02
C THR A 87 11.54 -16.86 -8.99
N GLY A 88 11.54 -18.18 -8.73
CA GLY A 88 10.84 -19.15 -9.59
C GLY A 88 9.33 -18.94 -9.66
N VAL A 89 8.69 -18.52 -8.55
CA VAL A 89 7.27 -18.14 -8.55
C VAL A 89 7.07 -16.85 -9.37
N ALA A 90 7.88 -15.83 -9.14
CA ALA A 90 7.78 -14.56 -9.87
C ALA A 90 7.95 -14.75 -11.39
N GLU A 91 9.00 -15.47 -11.82
CA GLU A 91 9.29 -15.75 -13.23
C GLU A 91 8.16 -16.49 -13.94
N ARG A 92 7.47 -17.40 -13.25
CA ARG A 92 6.36 -18.17 -13.81
C ARG A 92 5.05 -17.38 -13.86
N THR A 93 4.81 -16.47 -12.91
CA THR A 93 3.47 -15.89 -12.67
C THR A 93 3.35 -14.43 -13.09
N GLN A 94 4.44 -13.66 -13.11
CA GLN A 94 4.40 -12.24 -13.47
C GLN A 94 4.28 -11.94 -14.97
N PRO A 95 4.84 -12.73 -15.92
CA PRO A 95 4.83 -12.36 -17.33
C PRO A 95 3.43 -12.04 -17.92
N PRO A 96 2.36 -12.81 -17.63
CA PRO A 96 1.03 -12.49 -18.15
C PRO A 96 0.43 -11.18 -17.60
N VAL A 97 0.86 -10.74 -16.42
CA VAL A 97 0.45 -9.46 -15.82
C VAL A 97 1.25 -8.32 -16.46
N ILE A 98 2.56 -8.51 -16.62
CA ILE A 98 3.45 -7.56 -17.28
C ILE A 98 3.00 -7.29 -18.72
N GLU A 99 2.71 -8.32 -19.51
CA GLU A 99 2.23 -8.17 -20.89
C GLU A 99 0.95 -7.31 -20.95
N ALA A 100 0.03 -7.49 -20.00
CA ALA A 100 -1.18 -6.68 -19.92
C ALA A 100 -0.89 -5.22 -19.54
N LEU A 101 0.07 -4.98 -18.64
CA LEU A 101 0.50 -3.63 -18.27
C LEU A 101 1.16 -2.91 -19.45
N GLU A 102 1.98 -3.61 -20.24
CA GLU A 102 2.60 -3.10 -21.46
C GLU A 102 1.55 -2.70 -22.52
N LEU A 103 0.54 -3.54 -22.75
CA LEU A 103 -0.57 -3.22 -23.66
C LEU A 103 -1.39 -2.00 -23.21
N LEU A 104 -1.44 -1.75 -21.90
CA LEU A 104 -2.11 -0.59 -21.32
C LEU A 104 -1.20 0.66 -21.27
N GLY A 105 0.08 0.53 -21.63
CA GLY A 105 1.06 1.62 -21.57
C GLY A 105 1.35 2.10 -20.15
N ALA A 106 1.25 1.23 -19.15
CA ALA A 106 1.54 1.57 -17.76
C ALA A 106 3.02 1.38 -17.42
N ASP A 107 3.59 2.27 -16.60
CA ASP A 107 4.91 2.04 -16.02
C ASP A 107 4.81 0.94 -14.98
N TYR A 108 5.83 0.08 -14.91
CA TYR A 108 5.84 -1.01 -13.95
C TYR A 108 7.24 -1.36 -13.46
N GLN A 109 7.30 -1.96 -12.28
CA GLN A 109 8.52 -2.54 -11.70
C GLN A 109 8.16 -3.84 -10.98
N PRO A 110 8.65 -5.00 -11.46
CA PRO A 110 8.40 -6.28 -10.82
C PRO A 110 9.24 -6.44 -9.55
N PHE A 111 8.67 -7.10 -8.54
CA PHE A 111 9.38 -7.54 -7.34
C PHE A 111 9.19 -9.04 -7.15
N TRP A 112 10.25 -9.75 -6.76
CA TRP A 112 10.21 -11.19 -6.53
C TRP A 112 10.11 -11.57 -5.05
N VAL A 113 10.57 -10.70 -4.14
CA VAL A 113 10.63 -10.99 -2.68
C VAL A 113 9.23 -11.19 -2.08
N ALA A 114 8.28 -10.38 -2.53
CA ALA A 114 6.86 -10.69 -2.49
C ALA A 114 6.42 -10.75 -3.96
N ASN A 115 5.56 -11.70 -4.33
CA ASN A 115 5.14 -11.81 -5.72
C ASN A 115 4.15 -10.69 -6.05
N MET A 116 4.70 -9.54 -6.43
CA MET A 116 3.97 -8.30 -6.66
C MET A 116 4.68 -7.41 -7.68
N ILE A 117 3.94 -6.46 -8.24
CA ILE A 117 4.44 -5.52 -9.24
C ILE A 117 4.00 -4.11 -8.82
N TRP A 118 4.94 -3.17 -8.71
CA TRP A 118 4.59 -1.75 -8.63
C TRP A 118 4.17 -1.26 -10.01
N VAL A 119 3.12 -0.46 -10.05
CA VAL A 119 2.53 0.07 -11.27
C VAL A 119 2.21 1.54 -11.07
N ARG A 120 2.48 2.36 -12.09
CA ARG A 120 1.90 3.69 -12.24
C ARG A 120 0.97 3.70 -13.44
N GLY A 121 -0.28 4.09 -13.23
CA GLY A 121 -1.27 4.13 -14.30
C GLY A 121 -2.59 4.74 -13.89
N ASN A 122 -3.51 4.85 -14.84
CA ASN A 122 -4.82 5.45 -14.65
C ASN A 122 -5.85 4.46 -14.05
N LEU A 123 -7.07 4.95 -13.82
CA LEU A 123 -8.17 4.14 -13.27
C LEU A 123 -8.52 2.92 -14.13
N ALA A 124 -8.36 3.00 -15.46
CA ALA A 124 -8.61 1.86 -16.35
C ALA A 124 -7.56 0.75 -16.13
N THR A 125 -6.29 1.11 -15.92
CA THR A 125 -5.24 0.16 -15.54
C THR A 125 -5.53 -0.49 -14.19
N VAL A 126 -5.92 0.30 -13.18
CA VAL A 126 -6.31 -0.20 -11.85
C VAL A 126 -7.45 -1.22 -11.98
N GLN A 127 -8.51 -0.87 -12.71
CA GLN A 127 -9.65 -1.75 -12.91
C GLN A 127 -9.25 -3.03 -13.67
N ALA A 128 -8.45 -2.92 -14.73
CA ALA A 128 -7.99 -4.06 -15.50
C ALA A 128 -7.22 -5.05 -14.62
N MET A 129 -6.29 -4.56 -13.79
CA MET A 129 -5.53 -5.40 -12.85
C MET A 129 -6.44 -6.04 -11.80
N ALA A 130 -7.36 -5.27 -11.21
CA ALA A 130 -8.29 -5.75 -10.20
C ALA A 130 -9.35 -6.74 -10.73
N GLN A 131 -9.49 -6.88 -12.04
CA GLN A 131 -10.40 -7.84 -12.67
C GLN A 131 -9.74 -9.18 -12.98
N ARG A 132 -8.40 -9.26 -13.01
CA ARG A 132 -7.70 -10.50 -13.32
C ARG A 132 -7.90 -11.56 -12.24
N SER A 133 -7.80 -12.84 -12.61
CA SER A 133 -7.89 -13.97 -11.68
C SER A 133 -6.57 -14.27 -10.96
N ASP A 134 -5.45 -13.93 -11.59
CA ASP A 134 -4.09 -14.07 -11.06
C ASP A 134 -3.65 -12.88 -10.19
N VAL A 135 -4.52 -11.89 -9.99
CA VAL A 135 -4.34 -10.77 -9.05
C VAL A 135 -5.23 -10.96 -7.82
N ALA A 136 -4.60 -11.02 -6.64
CA ALA A 136 -5.30 -11.10 -5.38
C ALA A 136 -5.81 -9.73 -4.92
N ARG A 137 -4.95 -8.70 -5.00
CA ARG A 137 -5.26 -7.37 -4.48
C ARG A 137 -4.45 -6.27 -5.16
N VAL A 138 -5.03 -5.07 -5.21
CA VAL A 138 -4.35 -3.84 -5.59
C VAL A 138 -4.23 -2.97 -4.33
N TYR A 139 -3.00 -2.81 -3.85
CA TYR A 139 -2.70 -2.06 -2.64
C TYR A 139 -2.28 -0.62 -2.94
N ALA A 140 -2.59 0.27 -1.99
CA ALA A 140 -2.11 1.65 -2.01
C ALA A 140 -0.57 1.72 -1.90
N ASN A 141 0.04 2.67 -2.63
CA ASN A 141 1.45 3.02 -2.51
C ASN A 141 1.62 4.51 -2.14
N PRO A 142 1.17 4.95 -0.95
CA PRO A 142 1.25 6.36 -0.57
C PRO A 142 2.68 6.76 -0.21
N VAL A 143 3.02 8.02 -0.45
CA VAL A 143 4.22 8.62 0.13
C VAL A 143 3.99 8.85 1.62
N VAL A 144 4.80 8.22 2.46
CA VAL A 144 4.80 8.43 3.92
C VAL A 144 5.87 9.45 4.27
N ARG A 145 5.48 10.54 4.94
CA ARG A 145 6.42 11.53 5.50
C ARG A 145 6.44 11.37 7.02
N PHE A 146 7.63 11.22 7.58
CA PHE A 146 7.82 11.26 9.03
C PHE A 146 7.94 12.71 9.51
N GLU A 147 7.45 12.97 10.73
CA GLU A 147 7.70 14.25 11.38
C GLU A 147 9.20 14.40 11.63
N THR A 148 9.79 15.49 11.16
CA THR A 148 11.18 15.81 11.44
C THR A 148 11.32 16.19 12.90
N LEU A 149 12.14 15.45 13.65
CA LEU A 149 12.52 15.85 15.01
C LEU A 149 13.21 17.23 14.96
N PRO A 150 12.99 18.10 15.97
CA PRO A 150 13.71 19.36 16.04
C PRO A 150 15.22 19.09 16.06
N ILE A 151 15.97 19.84 15.27
CA ILE A 151 17.44 19.80 15.30
C ILE A 151 17.85 20.28 16.69
N VAL A 152 18.30 19.35 17.53
CA VAL A 152 18.98 19.69 18.77
C VAL A 152 20.37 20.15 18.35
N GLU A 153 20.67 21.44 18.49
CA GLU A 153 22.04 21.92 18.33
C GLU A 153 22.94 21.12 19.27
N GLN A 154 23.78 20.26 18.71
CA GLN A 154 24.84 19.60 19.45
C GLN A 154 25.85 20.67 19.87
N LYS A 155 25.71 21.15 21.10
CA LYS A 155 26.77 21.95 21.75
C LYS A 155 28.00 21.06 21.90
N GLY A 156 29.01 21.32 21.06
CA GLY A 156 30.36 20.80 21.20
C GLY A 156 30.42 19.27 21.25
N LEU A 157 30.44 18.64 20.08
CA LEU A 157 30.90 17.26 19.98
C LEU A 157 32.37 17.22 20.43
N LEU A 158 32.60 16.82 21.68
CA LEU A 158 33.88 16.26 22.06
C LEU A 158 33.97 14.89 21.37
N GLU A 159 35.08 14.61 20.69
CA GLU A 159 35.37 13.26 20.22
C GLU A 159 35.14 12.27 21.38
N PRO A 160 34.36 11.19 21.18
CA PRO A 160 34.15 10.20 22.22
C PRO A 160 35.50 9.69 22.72
N SER A 161 35.79 9.94 24.00
CA SER A 161 37.05 9.50 24.61
C SER A 161 36.92 8.12 25.28
N THR A 162 35.69 7.64 25.42
CA THR A 162 35.33 6.36 26.07
C THR A 162 34.12 5.72 25.38
N VAL A 163 33.84 4.45 25.70
CA VAL A 163 32.60 3.78 25.28
C VAL A 163 31.39 4.54 25.84
N GLU A 164 30.42 4.83 24.99
CA GLU A 164 29.22 5.60 25.36
C GLU A 164 28.26 4.80 26.25
N TRP A 165 27.54 5.50 27.13
CA TRP A 165 26.71 4.89 28.18
C TRP A 165 25.66 3.90 27.65
N ASN A 166 25.11 4.14 26.46
CA ASN A 166 24.07 3.31 25.85
C ASN A 166 24.64 1.98 25.37
N LEU A 167 25.93 1.92 25.04
CA LEU A 167 26.63 0.70 24.66
C LEU A 167 26.98 -0.13 25.90
N LEU A 168 27.37 0.52 26.99
CA LEU A 168 27.56 -0.14 28.30
C LEU A 168 26.24 -0.72 28.83
N MET A 169 25.12 -0.02 28.65
CA MET A 169 23.80 -0.47 29.11
C MET A 169 23.38 -1.81 28.48
N VAL A 170 23.84 -2.10 27.26
CA VAL A 170 23.55 -3.36 26.55
C VAL A 170 24.73 -4.33 26.58
N ASN A 171 25.74 -4.06 27.41
CA ASN A 171 26.96 -4.85 27.59
C ASN A 171 27.72 -5.12 26.27
N ALA A 172 27.76 -4.13 25.37
CA ALA A 172 28.47 -4.27 24.10
C ALA A 172 29.99 -4.40 24.32
N ASP A 173 30.53 -3.71 25.34
CA ASP A 173 31.93 -3.73 25.72
C ASP A 173 32.40 -5.10 26.23
N ASP A 174 31.56 -5.83 26.97
CA ASP A 174 31.86 -7.20 27.40
C ASP A 174 32.09 -8.12 26.19
N VAL A 175 31.23 -8.02 25.16
CA VAL A 175 31.33 -8.82 23.93
C VAL A 175 32.56 -8.43 23.11
N TRP A 176 32.91 -7.14 23.07
CA TRP A 176 34.15 -6.69 22.44
C TRP A 176 35.39 -7.18 23.19
N ALA A 177 35.35 -7.25 24.52
CA ALA A 177 36.44 -7.79 25.34
C ALA A 177 36.68 -9.29 25.09
N GLU A 178 35.65 -10.03 24.66
CA GLU A 178 35.76 -11.41 24.17
C GLU A 178 36.31 -11.52 22.73
N GLY A 179 36.61 -10.39 22.09
CA GLY A 179 37.14 -10.32 20.72
C GLY A 179 36.08 -10.36 19.62
N VAL A 180 34.80 -10.24 19.96
CA VAL A 180 33.69 -10.28 18.99
C VAL A 180 33.26 -8.86 18.65
N THR A 181 33.60 -8.38 17.45
CA THR A 181 33.33 -6.99 17.01
C THR A 181 32.23 -6.87 15.95
N GLY A 182 31.62 -8.00 15.55
CA GLY A 182 30.67 -8.04 14.43
C GLY A 182 31.32 -8.20 13.06
N GLU A 183 32.60 -8.53 13.00
CA GLU A 183 33.29 -8.84 11.74
C GLU A 183 32.53 -9.90 10.92
N GLY A 184 32.43 -9.66 9.61
CA GLY A 184 31.71 -10.53 8.67
C GLY A 184 30.19 -10.31 8.62
N ALA A 185 29.61 -9.56 9.56
CA ALA A 185 28.20 -9.16 9.48
C ALA A 185 28.00 -7.96 8.54
N VAL A 186 26.81 -7.87 7.94
CA VAL A 186 26.37 -6.72 7.13
C VAL A 186 25.03 -6.27 7.64
N ILE A 187 24.91 -4.98 7.94
CA ILE A 187 23.66 -4.37 8.38
C ILE A 187 23.12 -3.51 7.24
N GLY A 188 21.95 -3.86 6.72
CA GLY A 188 21.20 -3.03 5.78
C GLY A 188 20.26 -2.12 6.55
N GLY A 189 20.46 -0.81 6.48
CA GLY A 189 19.53 0.17 7.04
C GLY A 189 18.57 0.70 5.98
N HIS A 190 17.29 0.80 6.33
CA HIS A 190 16.26 1.47 5.52
C HIS A 190 15.82 2.72 6.27
N ASP A 191 16.60 3.79 6.14
CA ASP A 191 16.34 5.09 6.74
C ASP A 191 16.47 6.19 5.67
N THR A 192 16.56 7.44 6.08
CA THR A 192 16.75 8.64 5.26
C THR A 192 18.09 8.69 4.49
N GLY A 193 19.04 7.81 4.83
CA GLY A 193 20.35 7.71 4.21
C GLY A 193 21.48 7.75 5.24
N TYR A 194 22.71 7.87 4.76
CA TYR A 194 23.91 7.98 5.59
C TYR A 194 24.80 9.12 5.08
N ASP A 195 25.44 9.82 6.01
CA ASP A 195 26.59 10.68 5.71
C ASP A 195 27.81 9.79 5.44
N TRP A 196 27.88 9.27 4.22
CA TRP A 196 28.69 8.10 3.89
C TRP A 196 30.20 8.37 3.94
N ASP A 197 30.64 9.62 3.77
CA ASP A 197 32.05 10.03 3.84
C ASP A 197 32.48 10.48 5.24
N HIS A 198 31.59 10.38 6.24
CA HIS A 198 31.92 10.66 7.62
C HIS A 198 33.13 9.79 8.07
N PRO A 199 34.17 10.36 8.72
CA PRO A 199 35.40 9.62 9.06
C PRO A 199 35.18 8.33 9.88
N ALA A 200 34.13 8.31 10.71
CA ALA A 200 33.77 7.14 11.52
C ALA A 200 32.99 6.03 10.76
N LEU A 201 32.50 6.29 9.55
CA LEU A 201 31.65 5.38 8.78
C LEU A 201 32.27 4.89 7.47
N ILE A 202 33.08 5.73 6.81
CA ILE A 202 33.55 5.51 5.44
C ILE A 202 34.27 4.16 5.24
N HIS A 203 34.96 3.66 6.26
CA HIS A 203 35.71 2.41 6.19
C HIS A 203 34.85 1.15 6.35
N GLN A 204 33.61 1.29 6.82
CA GLN A 204 32.66 0.19 7.04
C GLN A 204 31.47 0.27 6.08
N TYR A 205 31.23 1.43 5.48
CA TYR A 205 30.14 1.64 4.54
C TYR A 205 30.44 0.98 3.17
N ARG A 206 29.46 0.26 2.63
CA ARG A 206 29.60 -0.51 1.38
C ARG A 206 28.91 0.14 0.16
N GLY A 207 28.22 1.27 0.36
CA GLY A 207 27.33 1.87 -0.64
C GLY A 207 27.83 3.16 -1.27
N TRP A 208 29.15 3.38 -1.29
CA TRP A 208 29.79 4.55 -1.92
C TRP A 208 30.57 4.17 -3.18
#